data_AF-A0A7W8ZS26-F1
#
_entry.id   AF-A0A7W8ZS26-F1
#
_cell.length_a   1.000
_cell.length_b   1.000
_cell.length_c   1.000
_cell.angle_alpha   90.00
_cell.angle_beta   90.00
_cell.angle_gamma   90.00
#
_symmetry.space_group_name_H-M   'P 1'
#
loop_
_entity.id
_entity.type
_entity.pdbx_description
1 polymer ?
#
loop_
_entity_poly.entity_id
_entity_poly.type
_entity_poly.pdbx_seq_one_letter_code
_entity_poly.pdbx_strand_id
1 'polypeptide(L)'
;MTGTKEDTKTFNTYLDKMKARVTNSHTLLCGQDAEITSEAIKSKYMGKAEKMHTICKAIKIHNKNMEELVEKEDYANVTPKRFEILERHVKDYLSYKYQKSDLNIRHIDHEFIDGFDFYLHTSKDNGANTASKHLKNLGKIVLICMKNKWISSDPFFGYKLK
;
A
#
# COMPACT_ATOMS: atom_id res chain seq x y z
N MET A 1 -22.17 11.63 40.68
CA MET A 1 -21.87 12.84 41.48
C MET A 1 -21.67 14.00 40.53
N THR A 2 -22.64 14.90 40.43
CA THR A 2 -22.60 16.04 39.50
C THR A 2 -22.03 17.25 40.24
N GLY A 3 -20.74 17.53 40.05
CA GLY A 3 -20.10 18.69 40.67
C GLY A 3 -20.60 19.99 40.03
N THR A 4 -21.09 20.91 40.85
CA THR A 4 -21.80 22.14 40.45
C THR A 4 -20.90 23.34 40.16
N LYS A 5 -19.57 23.20 40.29
CA LYS A 5 -18.61 24.27 39.98
C LYS A 5 -18.40 24.43 38.47
N GLU A 6 -18.20 25.66 38.02
CA GLU A 6 -18.03 26.02 36.59
C GLU A 6 -16.86 25.27 35.93
N ASP A 7 -15.78 25.07 36.68
CA ASP A 7 -14.63 24.26 36.27
C ASP A 7 -15.02 22.79 36.01
N THR A 8 -15.92 22.24 36.84
CA THR A 8 -16.41 20.86 36.68
C THR A 8 -17.28 20.72 35.43
N LYS A 9 -18.10 21.74 35.10
CA LYS A 9 -18.90 21.74 33.87
C LYS A 9 -18.01 21.80 32.63
N THR A 10 -16.98 22.64 32.64
CA THR A 10 -16.02 22.76 31.54
C THR A 10 -15.24 21.47 31.34
N PHE A 11 -14.79 20.86 32.45
CA PHE A 11 -14.09 19.57 32.41
C PHE A 11 -14.97 18.43 31.90
N ASN A 12 -16.22 18.33 32.35
CA ASN A 12 -17.18 17.34 31.86
C ASN A 12 -17.43 17.52 30.36
N THR A 13 -17.61 18.76 29.90
CA THR A 13 -17.78 19.07 28.46
C THR A 13 -16.56 18.65 27.64
N TYR A 14 -15.35 18.79 28.19
CA TYR A 14 -14.13 18.31 27.54
C TYR A 14 -14.10 16.78 27.44
N LEU A 15 -14.47 16.07 28.52
CA LEU A 15 -14.57 14.61 28.51
C LEU A 15 -15.62 14.12 27.51
N ASP A 16 -16.77 14.77 27.44
CA ASP A 16 -17.82 14.43 26.48
C ASP A 16 -17.34 14.62 25.03
N LYS A 17 -16.60 15.70 24.75
CA LYS A 17 -15.97 15.92 23.43
C LYS A 17 -14.95 14.84 23.10
N MET A 18 -14.12 14.41 24.05
CA MET A 18 -13.18 13.31 23.84
C MET A 18 -13.93 12.01 23.53
N LYS A 19 -14.96 11.68 24.32
CA LYS A 19 -15.77 10.47 24.13
C LYS A 19 -16.47 10.46 22.77
N ALA A 20 -17.02 11.59 22.35
CA ALA A 20 -17.64 11.73 21.03
C ALA A 20 -16.64 11.47 19.89
N ARG A 21 -15.40 11.99 20.00
CA ARG A 21 -14.35 11.77 18.98
C ARG A 21 -13.88 10.31 18.90
N VAL A 22 -13.74 9.64 20.03
CA VAL A 22 -13.40 8.20 20.07
C VAL A 22 -14.53 7.38 19.45
N THR A 23 -15.78 7.70 19.79
CA THR A 23 -16.96 7.01 19.24
C THR A 23 -17.05 7.20 17.73
N ASN A 24 -16.85 8.42 17.21
CA ASN A 24 -16.79 8.67 15.78
C ASN A 24 -15.67 7.89 15.08
N SER A 25 -14.51 7.78 15.72
CA SER A 25 -13.38 7.01 15.19
C SER A 25 -13.74 5.53 15.05
N HIS A 26 -14.41 4.96 16.05
CA HIS A 26 -14.94 3.60 16.00
C HIS A 26 -16.00 3.43 14.89
N THR A 27 -17.00 4.31 14.82
CA THR A 27 -18.06 4.25 13.79
C THR A 27 -17.48 4.32 12.37
N LEU A 28 -16.47 5.17 12.15
CA LEU A 28 -15.77 5.25 10.85
C LEU A 28 -15.03 3.96 10.52
N LEU A 29 -14.39 3.32 11.50
CA LEU A 29 -13.70 2.04 11.28
C LEU A 29 -14.71 0.91 10.96
N CYS A 30 -15.86 0.88 11.65
CA CYS A 30 -16.96 -0.04 11.33
C CYS A 30 -17.46 0.15 9.90
N GLY A 31 -17.72 1.40 9.47
CA GLY A 31 -18.20 1.68 8.12
C GLY A 31 -17.18 1.42 7.01
N GLN A 32 -15.90 1.28 7.36
CA GLN A 32 -14.81 0.97 6.43
C GLN A 32 -14.49 -0.54 6.38
N ASP A 33 -15.24 -1.37 7.11
CA ASP A 33 -14.95 -2.80 7.30
C ASP A 33 -13.49 -3.05 7.75
N ALA A 34 -12.94 -2.09 8.50
CA ALA A 34 -11.57 -2.12 9.00
C ALA A 34 -11.47 -2.86 10.34
N GLU A 35 -10.32 -3.48 10.60
CA GLU A 35 -10.06 -4.18 11.85
C GLU A 35 -10.18 -3.25 13.06
N ILE A 36 -11.11 -3.57 13.99
CA ILE A 36 -11.38 -2.74 15.18
C ILE A 36 -10.42 -3.15 16.30
N THR A 37 -9.31 -2.44 16.41
CA THR A 37 -8.34 -2.57 17.51
C THR A 37 -8.18 -1.24 18.27
N SER A 38 -7.68 -1.31 19.50
CA SER A 38 -7.30 -0.13 20.29
C SER A 38 -6.34 0.79 19.51
N GLU A 39 -5.41 0.21 18.78
CA GLU A 39 -4.41 0.87 17.93
C GLU A 39 -5.06 1.56 16.74
N ALA A 40 -6.04 0.93 16.09
CA ALA A 40 -6.78 1.50 14.96
C ALA A 40 -7.64 2.69 15.42
N ILE A 41 -8.38 2.54 16.51
CA ILE A 41 -9.20 3.62 17.10
C ILE A 41 -8.29 4.77 17.52
N LYS A 42 -7.18 4.49 18.20
CA LYS A 42 -6.17 5.50 18.59
C LYS A 42 -5.59 6.21 17.39
N SER A 43 -5.24 5.48 16.32
CA SER A 43 -4.66 6.06 15.11
C SER A 43 -5.65 6.99 14.41
N LYS A 44 -6.91 6.56 14.26
CA LYS A 44 -8.00 7.37 13.69
C LYS A 44 -8.30 8.60 14.56
N TYR A 45 -8.37 8.44 15.88
CA TYR A 45 -8.59 9.53 16.85
C TYR A 45 -7.47 10.58 16.80
N MET A 46 -6.21 10.14 16.71
CA MET A 46 -5.05 11.04 16.61
C MET A 46 -4.86 11.64 15.21
N GLY A 47 -5.73 11.33 14.24
CA GLY A 47 -5.52 11.72 12.84
C GLY A 47 -4.26 11.13 12.23
N LYS A 48 -3.67 10.09 12.85
CA LYS A 48 -2.56 9.34 12.26
C LYS A 48 -3.16 8.55 11.10
N ALA A 49 -3.00 9.10 9.91
CA ALA A 49 -3.36 8.42 8.67
C ALA A 49 -2.82 6.99 8.74
N GLU A 50 -3.70 6.02 8.47
CA GLU A 50 -3.28 4.65 8.21
C GLU A 50 -2.03 4.72 7.33
N LYS A 51 -0.93 4.06 7.72
CA LYS A 51 0.32 4.17 6.95
C LYS A 51 0.01 3.72 5.54
N MET A 52 -0.12 4.69 4.63
CA MET A 52 -0.57 4.42 3.28
C MET A 52 0.60 3.75 2.58
N HIS A 53 0.50 2.44 2.41
CA HIS A 53 1.46 1.63 1.70
C HIS A 53 1.05 1.63 0.24
N THR A 54 1.92 2.14 -0.62
CA THR A 54 1.66 2.27 -2.05
C THR A 54 2.58 1.36 -2.84
N ILE A 55 2.19 1.02 -4.07
CA ILE A 55 2.99 0.14 -4.93
C ILE A 55 4.34 0.76 -5.26
N CYS A 56 4.40 2.05 -5.58
CA CYS A 56 5.68 2.71 -5.88
C CYS A 56 6.58 2.77 -4.64
N LYS A 57 6.00 2.99 -3.45
CA LYS A 57 6.78 2.97 -2.20
C LYS A 57 7.32 1.57 -1.89
N ALA A 58 6.53 0.52 -2.13
CA ALA A 58 6.98 -0.86 -1.94
C ALA A 58 8.17 -1.20 -2.86
N ILE A 59 8.10 -0.80 -4.14
CA ILE A 59 9.20 -0.98 -5.09
C ILE A 59 10.44 -0.21 -4.63
N LYS A 60 10.30 1.06 -4.25
CA LYS A 60 11.43 1.88 -3.76
C LYS A 60 12.11 1.30 -2.53
N ILE A 61 11.33 0.80 -1.55
CA ILE A 61 11.88 0.16 -0.36
C ILE A 61 12.66 -1.10 -0.76
N HIS A 62 12.13 -1.90 -1.69
CA HIS A 62 12.84 -3.07 -2.20
C HIS A 62 14.16 -2.70 -2.89
N ASN A 63 14.14 -1.68 -3.75
CA ASN A 63 15.34 -1.22 -4.48
C ASN A 63 16.43 -0.76 -3.52
N LYS A 64 16.07 0.08 -2.55
CA LYS A 64 17.01 0.55 -1.53
C LYS A 64 17.63 -0.61 -0.74
N ASN A 65 16.82 -1.58 -0.32
CA ASN A 65 17.34 -2.74 0.40
C ASN A 65 18.27 -3.59 -0.49
N MET A 66 17.99 -3.68 -1.80
CA MET A 66 18.85 -4.39 -2.75
C MET A 66 20.17 -3.65 -2.99
N GLU A 67 20.16 -2.33 -3.08
CA GLU A 67 21.37 -1.49 -3.19
C GLU A 67 22.29 -1.69 -1.97
N GLU A 68 21.72 -1.60 -0.75
CA GLU A 68 22.48 -1.82 0.49
C GLU A 68 23.08 -3.24 0.60
N LEU A 69 22.45 -4.24 -0.03
CA LEU A 69 22.97 -5.61 -0.07
C LEU A 69 24.08 -5.78 -1.11
N VAL A 70 23.96 -5.12 -2.27
CA VAL A 70 25.00 -5.12 -3.32
C VAL A 70 26.27 -4.41 -2.85
N GLU A 71 26.15 -3.40 -1.98
CA GLU A 71 27.30 -2.74 -1.37
C GLU A 71 28.03 -3.63 -0.35
N LYS A 72 27.36 -4.65 0.21
CA LYS A 72 27.91 -5.52 1.27
C LYS A 72 28.35 -6.89 0.78
N GLU A 73 27.70 -7.44 -0.24
CA GLU A 73 27.97 -8.74 -0.83
C GLU A 73 28.05 -8.60 -2.35
N ASP A 74 28.84 -9.44 -3.03
CA ASP A 74 29.03 -9.50 -4.49
C ASP A 74 27.75 -9.94 -5.26
N TYR A 75 26.58 -9.46 -4.84
CA TYR A 75 25.32 -9.67 -5.54
C TYR A 75 25.39 -9.00 -6.91
N ALA A 76 25.09 -9.78 -7.96
CA ALA A 76 25.16 -9.32 -9.32
C ALA A 76 24.36 -8.00 -9.52
N ASN A 77 25.08 -6.94 -9.89
CA ASN A 77 24.64 -5.57 -10.24
C ASN A 77 23.44 -5.48 -11.20
N VAL A 78 23.05 -6.59 -11.82
CA VAL A 78 21.93 -6.72 -12.75
C VAL A 78 20.58 -6.65 -12.02
N THR A 79 20.53 -6.97 -10.72
CA THR A 79 19.26 -7.07 -9.97
C THR A 79 18.60 -5.71 -9.67
N PRO A 80 19.31 -4.70 -9.13
CA PRO A 80 18.71 -3.38 -8.84
C PRO A 80 18.12 -2.70 -10.07
N LYS A 81 18.86 -2.68 -11.19
CA LYS A 81 18.41 -2.09 -12.46
C LYS A 81 17.10 -2.68 -12.98
N ARG A 82 16.83 -3.97 -12.74
CA ARG A 82 15.57 -4.61 -13.15
C ARG A 82 14.37 -4.03 -12.42
N PHE A 83 14.51 -3.70 -11.15
CA PHE A 83 13.43 -3.13 -10.36
C PHE A 83 13.28 -1.61 -10.53
N GLU A 84 14.36 -0.90 -10.91
CA GLU A 84 14.25 0.49 -11.39
C GLU A 84 13.39 0.58 -12.67
N ILE A 85 13.65 -0.31 -13.63
CA ILE A 85 12.85 -0.39 -14.86
C ILE A 85 11.41 -0.76 -14.54
N LEU A 86 11.18 -1.70 -13.59
CA LEU A 86 9.84 -2.03 -13.11
C LEU A 86 9.15 -0.80 -12.52
N GLU A 87 9.82 -0.04 -11.66
CA GLU A 87 9.25 1.18 -11.04
C GLU A 87 8.76 2.16 -12.11
N ARG A 88 9.57 2.38 -13.15
CA ARG A 88 9.20 3.25 -14.27
C ARG A 88 7.97 2.72 -15.01
N HIS A 89 7.95 1.43 -15.37
CA HIS A 89 6.81 0.85 -16.06
C HIS A 89 5.51 0.91 -15.25
N VAL A 90 5.59 0.64 -13.95
CA VAL A 90 4.44 0.76 -13.04
C VAL A 90 3.94 2.20 -12.97
N LYS A 91 4.82 3.20 -12.81
CA LYS A 91 4.42 4.61 -12.81
C LYS A 91 3.77 5.05 -14.11
N ASP A 92 4.36 4.66 -15.24
CA ASP A 92 3.82 4.99 -16.55
C ASP A 92 2.42 4.36 -16.74
N TYR A 93 2.25 3.09 -16.32
CA TYR A 93 0.95 2.41 -16.35
C TYR A 93 -0.09 3.08 -15.46
N LEU A 94 0.29 3.48 -14.24
CA LEU A 94 -0.58 4.20 -13.33
C LEU A 94 -1.05 5.52 -13.92
N SER A 95 -0.15 6.21 -14.62
CA SER A 95 -0.47 7.47 -15.32
C SER A 95 -1.39 7.22 -16.52
N TYR A 96 -1.14 6.14 -17.27
CA TYR A 96 -1.92 5.75 -18.45
C TYR A 96 -3.36 5.30 -18.11
N LYS A 97 -3.53 4.33 -17.19
CA LYS A 97 -4.86 3.75 -16.88
C LYS A 97 -5.61 4.50 -15.79
N TYR A 98 -4.91 4.94 -14.75
CA TYR A 98 -5.55 5.47 -13.53
C TYR A 98 -5.41 6.99 -13.38
N GLN A 99 -4.65 7.66 -14.25
CA GLN A 99 -4.32 9.10 -14.14
C GLN A 99 -3.76 9.48 -12.77
N LYS A 100 -2.99 8.57 -12.16
CA LYS A 100 -2.41 8.73 -10.83
C LYS A 100 -0.92 8.47 -10.88
N SER A 101 -0.17 9.15 -10.01
CA SER A 101 1.27 8.94 -9.84
C SER A 101 1.61 7.75 -8.95
N ASP A 102 0.66 7.30 -8.12
CA ASP A 102 0.82 6.17 -7.21
C ASP A 102 -0.55 5.54 -6.88
N LEU A 103 -0.54 4.32 -6.37
CA LEU A 103 -1.74 3.58 -6.00
C LEU A 103 -1.52 2.83 -4.68
N ASN A 104 -2.54 2.83 -3.82
CA ASN A 104 -2.51 2.06 -2.59
C ASN A 104 -2.38 0.56 -2.94
N ILE A 105 -1.49 -0.15 -2.24
CA ILE A 105 -1.21 -1.57 -2.49
C ILE A 105 -2.46 -2.44 -2.32
N ARG A 106 -3.43 -2.01 -1.52
CA ARG A 106 -4.72 -2.69 -1.34
C ARG A 106 -5.64 -2.66 -2.55
N HIS A 107 -5.38 -1.77 -3.51
CA HIS A 107 -6.10 -1.70 -4.79
C HIS A 107 -5.38 -2.44 -5.91
N ILE A 108 -4.32 -3.18 -5.60
CA ILE A 108 -3.67 -4.08 -6.56
C ILE A 108 -4.42 -5.41 -6.49
N ASP A 109 -5.33 -5.61 -7.43
CA ASP A 109 -6.15 -6.80 -7.61
C ASP A 109 -5.79 -7.52 -8.92
N HIS A 110 -6.54 -8.57 -9.27
CA HIS A 110 -6.30 -9.32 -10.50
C HIS A 110 -6.47 -8.45 -11.76
N GLU A 111 -7.42 -7.51 -11.75
CA GLU A 111 -7.66 -6.58 -12.87
C GLU A 111 -6.48 -5.63 -13.08
N PHE A 112 -5.81 -5.22 -12.00
CA PHE A 112 -4.57 -4.47 -12.09
C PHE A 112 -3.49 -5.30 -12.80
N ILE A 113 -3.31 -6.58 -12.43
CA ILE A 113 -2.29 -7.46 -13.01
C ILE A 113 -2.54 -7.68 -14.50
N ASP A 114 -3.76 -8.06 -14.88
CA ASP A 114 -4.15 -8.26 -16.28
C ASP A 114 -3.95 -6.98 -17.11
N GLY A 115 -4.38 -5.84 -16.57
CA GLY A 115 -4.23 -4.56 -17.25
C GLY A 115 -2.77 -4.13 -17.39
N PHE A 116 -1.93 -4.46 -16.41
CA PHE A 116 -0.50 -4.18 -16.48
C PHE A 116 0.20 -5.07 -17.52
N ASP A 117 -0.16 -6.35 -17.60
CA ASP A 117 0.31 -7.27 -18.64
C ASP A 117 -0.06 -6.76 -20.04
N PHE A 118 -1.33 -6.41 -20.22
CA PHE A 118 -1.82 -5.83 -21.47
C PHE A 118 -1.05 -4.55 -21.84
N TYR A 119 -0.87 -3.63 -20.89
CA TYR A 119 -0.11 -2.40 -21.10
C TYR A 119 1.36 -2.65 -21.51
N LEU A 120 2.02 -3.63 -20.89
CA LEU A 120 3.39 -4.00 -21.26
C LEU A 120 3.46 -4.46 -22.72
N HIS A 121 2.47 -5.23 -23.16
CA HIS A 121 2.38 -5.71 -24.54
C HIS A 121 2.03 -4.60 -25.53
N THR A 122 1.03 -3.77 -25.25
CA THR A 122 0.51 -2.81 -26.23
C THR A 122 1.27 -1.50 -26.26
N SER A 123 1.57 -0.93 -25.10
CA SER A 123 2.11 0.43 -25.00
C SER A 123 3.63 0.45 -24.87
N LYS A 124 4.24 -0.64 -24.39
CA LYS A 124 5.70 -0.79 -24.35
C LYS A 124 6.26 -1.69 -25.44
N ASP A 125 5.41 -2.30 -26.25
CA ASP A 125 5.79 -3.24 -27.31
C ASP A 125 6.72 -4.36 -26.80
N ASN A 126 6.51 -4.78 -25.54
CA ASN A 126 7.31 -5.84 -24.96
C ASN A 126 6.82 -7.20 -25.48
N GLY A 127 7.75 -8.03 -25.96
CA GLY A 127 7.46 -9.44 -26.22
C GLY A 127 7.09 -10.21 -24.94
N ALA A 128 6.43 -11.36 -25.09
CA ALA A 128 5.93 -12.19 -23.98
C ALA A 128 6.97 -12.49 -22.91
N ASN A 129 8.20 -12.83 -23.32
CA ASN A 129 9.29 -13.11 -22.38
C ASN A 129 9.68 -11.89 -21.54
N THR A 130 9.60 -10.68 -22.09
CA THR A 130 9.96 -9.43 -21.39
C THR A 130 8.82 -9.00 -20.47
N ALA A 131 7.57 -9.06 -20.94
CA ALA A 131 6.39 -8.79 -20.13
C ALA A 131 6.32 -9.74 -18.92
N SER A 132 6.50 -11.04 -19.15
CA SER A 132 6.57 -12.07 -18.10
C SER A 132 7.66 -11.80 -17.06
N LYS A 133 8.82 -11.23 -17.44
CA LYS A 133 9.87 -10.84 -16.49
C LYS A 133 9.43 -9.69 -15.59
N HIS A 134 8.77 -8.67 -16.16
CA HIS A 134 8.23 -7.56 -15.37
C HIS A 134 7.13 -8.02 -14.41
N LEU A 135 6.23 -8.89 -14.86
CA LEU A 135 5.19 -9.48 -14.01
C LEU A 135 5.78 -10.32 -12.87
N LYS A 136 6.80 -11.15 -13.13
CA LYS A 136 7.52 -11.88 -12.08
C LYS A 136 8.15 -10.95 -11.04
N ASN A 137 8.77 -9.85 -11.49
CA ASN A 137 9.34 -8.86 -10.59
C ASN A 137 8.25 -8.17 -9.75
N LEU A 138 7.12 -7.80 -10.37
CA LEU A 138 5.96 -7.25 -9.65
C LEU A 138 5.41 -8.25 -8.63
N GLY A 139 5.29 -9.52 -9.00
CA GLY A 139 4.87 -10.59 -8.09
C GLY A 139 5.77 -10.73 -6.87
N LYS A 140 7.10 -10.56 -7.03
CA LYS A 140 8.02 -10.51 -5.88
C LYS A 140 7.73 -9.34 -4.94
N ILE A 141 7.43 -8.15 -5.47
CA ILE A 141 7.07 -6.99 -4.66
C ILE A 141 5.76 -7.22 -3.92
N VAL A 142 4.74 -7.76 -4.60
CA VAL A 142 3.44 -8.10 -3.99
C VAL A 142 3.62 -9.13 -2.89
N LEU A 143 4.43 -10.18 -3.11
CA LEU A 143 4.72 -11.19 -2.10
C LEU A 143 5.39 -10.59 -0.86
N ILE A 144 6.30 -9.62 -1.02
CA ILE A 144 6.90 -8.89 0.10
C ILE A 144 5.83 -8.08 0.85
N CYS A 145 4.92 -7.41 0.13
CA CYS A 145 3.82 -6.68 0.73
C CYS A 145 2.87 -7.61 1.52
N MET A 146 2.60 -8.80 1.00
CA MET A 146 1.82 -9.84 1.70
C MET A 146 2.51 -10.29 2.99
N LYS A 147 3.82 -10.59 2.95
CA LYS A 147 4.60 -10.94 4.14
C LYS A 147 4.57 -9.85 5.21
N ASN A 148 4.55 -8.59 4.77
CA ASN A 148 4.43 -7.42 5.64
C ASN A 148 2.98 -7.10 6.07
N LYS A 149 1.99 -7.89 5.64
CA LYS A 149 0.56 -7.70 5.89
C LYS A 149 0.02 -6.35 5.37
N TRP A 150 0.59 -5.82 4.30
CA TRP A 150 0.13 -4.58 3.67
C TRP A 150 -1.04 -4.81 2.71
N ILE A 151 -1.15 -6.02 2.18
CA ILE A 151 -2.25 -6.51 1.33
C ILE A 151 -2.79 -7.81 1.94
N SER A 152 -4.12 -7.99 1.90
CA SER A 152 -4.82 -9.11 2.51
C SER A 152 -5.04 -10.30 1.56
N SER A 153 -5.14 -10.03 0.26
CA SER A 153 -5.36 -11.02 -0.79
C SER A 153 -4.21 -11.06 -1.78
N ASP A 154 -3.94 -12.22 -2.36
CA ASP A 154 -2.96 -12.36 -3.44
C ASP A 154 -3.59 -11.99 -4.80
N PRO A 155 -3.19 -10.89 -5.45
CA PRO A 155 -3.69 -10.51 -6.77
C PRO A 155 -3.17 -11.41 -7.89
N PHE A 156 -2.13 -12.22 -7.66
CA PHE A 156 -1.62 -13.21 -8.61
C PHE A 156 -2.27 -14.59 -8.43
N PHE A 157 -3.22 -14.75 -7.49
CA PHE A 157 -3.84 -16.04 -7.26
C PHE A 157 -4.55 -16.54 -8.53
N GLY A 158 -4.13 -17.72 -9.01
CA GLY A 158 -4.65 -18.32 -10.24
C GLY A 158 -4.14 -17.68 -11.54
N TYR A 159 -3.27 -16.67 -11.46
CA TYR A 159 -2.71 -16.00 -12.64
C TYR A 159 -1.76 -16.92 -13.40
N LYS A 160 -1.98 -17.09 -14.71
CA LYS A 160 -1.09 -17.84 -15.60
C LYS A 160 -0.34 -16.86 -16.50
N LEU A 161 0.98 -16.81 -16.33
CA LEU A 161 1.86 -16.08 -17.24
C LEU A 161 1.76 -16.70 -18.64
N LYS A 162 1.49 -15.87 -19.64
CA LYS A 162 1.39 -16.26 -21.05
C LYS A 162 2.76 -16.31 -21.72
#